data_AF-F0M3R8-F1
#
_entry.id   AF-F0M3R8-F1
#
_cell.length_a   1.000
_cell.length_b   1.000
_cell.length_c   1.000
_cell.angle_alpha   90.00
_cell.angle_beta   90.00
_cell.angle_gamma   90.00
#
_symmetry.space_group_name_H-M   'P 1'
#
loop_
_entity.id
_entity.type
_entity.pdbx_description
1 polymer ?
#
loop_
_entity_poly.entity_id
_entity_poly.type
_entity_poly.pdbx_seq_one_letter_code
_entity_poly.pdbx_strand_id
1 'polypeptide(L)'
;MLEYFPALERAFDYSKQAPLVLLGGYQTPEGIRRIGLARLTGWLRKRGCRNSAKMAEKALIAANSQHTVLPTQTTGSALVVRLAGQISTLDAEIAGIDAQITDLFGKHDSADVLLTMPGFGPVLAATFLANIGGNLDAFDSVDRLASVAGLAPVPRDSGRISGNLHRPRRFNRRLLRTCYLAALSSLKNSAASRTYYDRKRGEGKSHKQALIALARRRINVLWAMLRDHTIYQEPMPRITAQAA
;
A
#
# COMPACT_ATOMS: atom_id res chain seq x y z
N MET A 1 -16.75 17.07 -12.42
CA MET A 1 -17.44 15.94 -13.08
C MET A 1 -18.89 15.79 -12.62
N LEU A 2 -19.16 15.76 -11.30
CA LEU A 2 -20.52 15.64 -10.74
C LEU A 2 -21.55 16.60 -11.35
N GLU A 3 -21.14 17.83 -11.65
CA GLU A 3 -22.05 18.86 -12.13
C GLU A 3 -22.49 18.65 -13.59
N TYR A 4 -21.63 18.13 -14.47
CA TYR A 4 -21.91 18.09 -15.91
C TYR A 4 -21.83 16.70 -16.55
N PHE A 5 -21.16 15.73 -15.92
CA PHE A 5 -21.09 14.34 -16.41
C PHE A 5 -21.11 13.31 -15.26
N PRO A 6 -22.17 13.30 -14.43
CA PRO A 6 -22.31 12.39 -13.29
C PRO A 6 -22.37 10.90 -13.68
N ALA A 7 -22.79 10.56 -14.90
CA ALA A 7 -22.82 9.17 -15.35
C ALA A 7 -21.41 8.57 -15.50
N LEU A 8 -20.45 9.34 -16.06
CA LEU A 8 -19.06 8.89 -16.18
C LEU A 8 -18.37 8.88 -14.82
N GLU A 9 -18.69 9.84 -13.95
CA GLU A 9 -18.12 9.91 -12.60
C GLU A 9 -18.40 8.61 -11.82
N ARG A 10 -19.66 8.18 -11.74
CA ARG A 10 -20.04 6.93 -11.06
C ARG A 10 -19.51 5.67 -11.73
N ALA A 11 -19.15 5.77 -13.02
CA ALA A 11 -18.66 4.63 -13.77
C ALA A 11 -17.22 4.24 -13.40
N PHE A 12 -16.41 5.14 -12.85
CA PHE A 12 -14.99 4.87 -12.64
C PHE A 12 -14.46 5.30 -11.28
N ASP A 13 -13.42 4.60 -10.85
CA ASP A 13 -12.60 4.98 -9.71
C ASP A 13 -11.38 5.76 -10.23
N TYR A 14 -11.40 7.07 -10.06
CA TYR A 14 -10.36 7.99 -10.56
C TYR A 14 -9.12 8.03 -9.66
N SER A 15 -9.05 7.23 -8.60
CA SER A 15 -7.77 6.95 -7.94
C SER A 15 -6.85 6.08 -8.82
N LYS A 16 -7.37 5.51 -9.91
CA LYS A 16 -6.63 4.67 -10.85
C LYS A 16 -6.16 5.49 -12.05
N GLN A 17 -4.96 5.17 -12.51
CA GLN A 17 -4.33 5.82 -13.66
C GLN A 17 -5.20 5.77 -14.94
N ALA A 18 -5.81 4.62 -15.26
CA ALA A 18 -6.49 4.46 -16.54
C ALA A 18 -7.75 5.35 -16.71
N PRO A 19 -8.65 5.48 -15.72
CA PRO A 19 -9.70 6.50 -15.74
C PRO A 19 -9.19 7.95 -15.76
N LEU A 20 -8.07 8.26 -15.10
CA LEU A 20 -7.46 9.60 -15.20
C LEU A 20 -6.97 9.91 -16.61
N VAL A 21 -6.33 8.93 -17.26
CA VAL A 21 -5.91 9.02 -18.66
C VAL A 21 -7.12 9.27 -19.56
N LEU A 22 -8.24 8.58 -19.34
CA LEU A 22 -9.48 8.84 -20.08
C LEU A 22 -9.92 10.32 -19.95
N LEU A 23 -9.95 10.88 -18.74
CA LEU A 23 -10.32 12.27 -18.52
C LEU A 23 -9.36 13.29 -19.16
N GLY A 24 -8.10 12.91 -19.35
CA GLY A 24 -7.12 13.76 -20.05
C GLY A 24 -7.42 13.96 -21.54
N GLY A 25 -8.27 13.13 -22.15
CA GLY A 25 -8.61 13.23 -23.57
C GLY A 25 -10.12 13.27 -23.88
N TYR A 26 -10.94 12.56 -23.11
CA TYR A 26 -12.37 12.40 -23.35
C TYR A 26 -13.16 12.51 -22.03
N GLN A 27 -13.56 13.74 -21.73
CA GLN A 27 -14.22 14.13 -20.49
C GLN A 27 -15.65 14.63 -20.70
N THR A 28 -16.20 14.52 -21.92
CA THR A 28 -17.56 14.94 -22.28
C THR A 28 -18.34 13.80 -22.94
N PRO A 29 -19.69 13.72 -22.76
CA PRO A 29 -20.50 12.69 -23.39
C PRO A 29 -20.38 12.70 -24.91
N GLU A 30 -20.41 13.88 -25.53
CA GLU A 30 -20.28 14.04 -26.97
C GLU A 30 -18.91 13.62 -27.49
N GLY A 31 -17.83 13.96 -26.78
CA GLY A 31 -16.49 13.57 -27.15
C GLY A 31 -16.33 12.04 -27.22
N ILE A 32 -16.88 11.35 -26.22
CA ILE A 32 -16.88 9.88 -26.14
C ILE A 32 -17.74 9.26 -27.25
N ARG A 33 -18.95 9.80 -27.49
CA ARG A 33 -19.82 9.33 -28.59
C ARG A 33 -19.18 9.51 -29.95
N ARG A 34 -18.52 10.65 -30.19
CA ARG A 34 -17.90 10.99 -31.48
C ARG A 34 -16.71 10.09 -31.83
N ILE A 35 -15.87 9.74 -30.86
CA ILE A 35 -14.74 8.84 -31.14
C ILE A 35 -15.22 7.42 -31.41
N GLY A 36 -16.25 6.95 -30.69
CA GLY A 36 -16.77 5.59 -30.81
C GLY A 36 -15.87 4.52 -30.18
N LEU A 37 -16.43 3.33 -29.99
CA LEU A 37 -15.83 2.25 -29.19
C LEU A 37 -14.45 1.80 -29.68
N ALA A 38 -14.32 1.50 -30.98
CA ALA A 38 -13.11 0.92 -31.55
C ALA A 38 -11.91 1.88 -31.45
N ARG A 39 -12.11 3.15 -31.81
CA ARG A 39 -11.07 4.18 -31.74
C ARG A 39 -10.71 4.53 -30.29
N LEU A 40 -11.70 4.62 -29.39
CA LEU A 40 -11.45 4.87 -27.97
C LEU A 40 -10.64 3.72 -27.33
N THR A 41 -10.98 2.48 -27.68
CA THR A 41 -10.23 1.30 -27.24
C THR A 41 -8.77 1.36 -27.72
N GLY A 42 -8.54 1.68 -29.00
CA GLY A 42 -7.20 1.85 -29.55
C GLY A 42 -6.43 3.00 -28.89
N TRP A 43 -7.09 4.12 -28.62
CA TRP A 43 -6.50 5.29 -27.96
C TRP A 43 -6.06 4.99 -26.52
N LEU A 44 -6.89 4.28 -25.75
CA LEU A 44 -6.57 3.83 -24.39
C LEU A 44 -5.44 2.79 -24.39
N ARG A 45 -5.45 1.85 -25.34
CA ARG A 45 -4.41 0.82 -25.47
C ARG A 45 -3.03 1.42 -25.74
N LYS A 46 -2.96 2.43 -26.63
CA LYS A 46 -1.70 3.16 -26.94
C LYS A 46 -1.11 3.87 -25.72
N ARG A 47 -1.94 4.21 -24.72
CA ARG A 47 -1.52 4.85 -23.46
C ARG A 47 -1.34 3.86 -22.31
N GLY A 48 -1.24 2.56 -22.60
CA GLY A 48 -0.93 1.53 -21.60
C GLY A 48 -2.09 1.21 -20.63
N CYS A 49 -3.32 1.69 -20.90
CA CYS A 49 -4.46 1.40 -20.03
C CYS A 49 -4.85 -0.08 -20.14
N ARG A 50 -4.68 -0.85 -19.06
CA ARG A 50 -5.13 -2.26 -19.00
C ARG A 50 -6.65 -2.34 -19.15
N ASN A 51 -7.16 -3.45 -19.71
CA ASN A 51 -8.59 -3.68 -19.96
C ASN A 51 -9.26 -2.57 -20.79
N SER A 52 -8.55 -2.02 -21.79
CA SER A 52 -8.97 -0.84 -22.56
C SER A 52 -10.34 -1.01 -23.22
N ALA A 53 -10.67 -2.22 -23.70
CA ALA A 53 -11.94 -2.52 -24.37
C ALA A 53 -13.14 -2.38 -23.41
N LYS A 54 -13.08 -3.05 -22.24
CA LYS A 54 -14.12 -2.96 -21.20
C LYS A 54 -14.29 -1.53 -20.69
N MET A 55 -13.17 -0.80 -20.60
CA MET A 55 -13.19 0.60 -20.18
C MET A 55 -13.88 1.50 -21.20
N ALA A 56 -13.52 1.36 -22.48
CA ALA A 56 -14.14 2.12 -23.57
C ALA A 56 -15.64 1.83 -23.67
N GLU A 57 -16.04 0.58 -23.53
CA GLU A 57 -17.44 0.16 -23.50
C GLU A 57 -18.20 0.81 -22.35
N LYS A 58 -17.66 0.73 -21.13
CA LYS A 58 -18.26 1.35 -19.94
C LYS A 58 -18.38 2.87 -20.08
N ALA A 59 -17.37 3.52 -20.65
CA ALA A 59 -17.38 4.95 -20.91
C ALA A 59 -18.45 5.34 -21.96
N LEU A 60 -18.61 4.53 -23.01
CA LEU A 60 -19.61 4.76 -24.05
C LEU A 60 -21.04 4.54 -23.52
N ILE A 61 -21.25 3.51 -22.69
CA ILE A 61 -22.54 3.29 -22.01
C ILE A 61 -22.88 4.50 -21.14
N ALA A 62 -21.92 5.02 -20.36
CA ALA A 62 -22.13 6.21 -19.54
C ALA A 62 -22.39 7.48 -20.36
N ALA A 63 -21.75 7.62 -21.52
CA ALA A 63 -22.01 8.73 -22.43
C ALA A 63 -23.41 8.61 -23.07
N ASN A 64 -23.85 7.41 -23.42
CA ASN A 64 -25.16 7.17 -24.01
C ASN A 64 -26.31 7.24 -23.00
N SER A 65 -26.05 7.09 -21.69
CA SER A 65 -27.07 7.26 -20.66
C SER A 65 -27.36 8.71 -20.31
N GLN A 66 -26.53 9.66 -20.78
CA GLN A 66 -26.70 11.08 -20.50
C GLN A 66 -26.78 11.93 -21.79
N HIS A 67 -27.92 12.59 -21.97
CA HIS A 67 -28.19 13.44 -23.15
C HIS A 67 -28.23 14.93 -22.82
N THR A 68 -28.38 15.29 -21.54
CA THR A 68 -28.41 16.69 -21.09
C THR A 68 -27.02 17.31 -21.19
N VAL A 69 -26.93 18.43 -21.93
CA VAL A 69 -25.74 19.28 -22.04
C VAL A 69 -25.96 20.53 -21.21
N LEU A 70 -25.04 20.81 -20.30
CA LEU A 70 -25.08 22.01 -19.47
C LEU A 70 -24.12 23.07 -20.01
N PRO A 71 -24.45 24.38 -19.94
CA PRO A 71 -23.54 25.45 -20.36
C PRO A 71 -22.18 25.41 -19.64
N THR A 72 -22.17 24.93 -18.39
CA THR A 72 -20.96 24.76 -17.58
C THR A 72 -20.04 23.64 -18.07
N GLN A 73 -20.49 22.80 -19.01
CA GLN A 73 -19.73 21.65 -19.52
C GLN A 73 -18.40 22.08 -20.14
N THR A 74 -18.35 23.19 -20.89
CA THR A 74 -17.11 23.65 -21.54
C THR A 74 -16.06 24.01 -20.49
N THR A 75 -16.40 24.90 -19.55
CA THR A 75 -15.50 25.30 -18.46
C THR A 75 -15.13 24.12 -17.56
N GLY A 76 -16.11 23.30 -17.18
CA GLY A 76 -15.90 22.12 -16.35
C GLY A 76 -14.98 21.09 -17.01
N SER A 77 -15.13 20.87 -18.30
CA SER A 77 -14.29 19.93 -19.06
C SER A 77 -12.83 20.37 -19.11
N ALA A 78 -12.56 21.67 -19.30
CA ALA A 78 -11.21 22.21 -19.31
C ALA A 78 -10.53 22.08 -17.93
N LEU A 79 -11.27 22.34 -16.85
CA LEU A 79 -10.79 22.14 -15.48
C LEU A 79 -10.46 20.68 -15.18
N VAL A 80 -11.33 19.75 -15.61
CA VAL A 80 -11.12 18.32 -15.42
C VAL A 80 -9.86 17.82 -16.13
N VAL A 81 -9.64 18.23 -17.39
CA VAL A 81 -8.41 17.87 -18.12
C VAL A 81 -7.17 18.38 -17.39
N ARG A 82 -7.20 19.63 -16.93
CA ARG A 82 -6.08 20.23 -16.20
C ARG A 82 -5.76 19.48 -14.91
N LEU A 83 -6.77 19.18 -14.09
CA LEU A 83 -6.60 18.44 -12.84
C LEU A 83 -6.11 17.01 -13.09
N ALA A 84 -6.65 16.32 -14.09
CA ALA A 84 -6.19 14.99 -14.48
C ALA A 84 -4.72 15.00 -14.91
N GLY A 85 -4.29 16.04 -15.63
CA GLY A 85 -2.88 16.25 -16.00
C GLY A 85 -1.98 16.49 -14.79
N GLN A 86 -2.42 17.29 -13.83
CA GLN A 86 -1.67 17.53 -12.58
C GLN A 86 -1.49 16.26 -11.75
N ILE A 87 -2.57 15.49 -11.56
CA ILE A 87 -2.50 14.21 -10.85
C ILE A 87 -1.56 13.24 -11.57
N SER A 88 -1.66 13.14 -12.90
CA SER A 88 -0.78 12.27 -13.69
C SER A 88 0.70 12.67 -13.59
N THR A 89 0.99 13.96 -13.48
CA THR A 89 2.35 14.48 -13.29
C THR A 89 2.88 14.11 -11.90
N LEU A 90 2.07 14.33 -10.86
CA LEU A 90 2.43 13.95 -9.49
C LEU A 90 2.65 12.44 -9.34
N ASP A 91 1.84 11.60 -9.98
CA ASP A 91 2.03 10.14 -10.00
C ASP A 91 3.37 9.76 -10.64
N ALA A 92 3.77 10.44 -11.72
CA ALA A 92 5.05 10.21 -12.37
C ALA A 92 6.23 10.68 -11.50
N GLU A 93 6.11 11.82 -10.82
CA GLU A 93 7.12 12.31 -9.86
C GLU A 93 7.29 11.35 -8.69
N ILE A 94 6.18 10.85 -8.11
CA ILE A 94 6.20 9.84 -7.03
C ILE A 94 6.92 8.58 -7.51
N ALA A 95 6.60 8.08 -8.71
CA ALA A 95 7.27 6.91 -9.27
C ALA A 95 8.78 7.14 -9.49
N GLY A 96 9.16 8.34 -9.94
CA GLY A 96 10.56 8.74 -10.09
C GLY A 96 11.31 8.77 -8.75
N ILE A 97 10.68 9.31 -7.70
CA ILE A 97 11.24 9.34 -6.34
C ILE A 97 11.35 7.91 -5.77
N ASP A 98 10.35 7.06 -5.95
CA ASP A 98 10.38 5.66 -5.51
C ASP A 98 11.53 4.88 -6.18
N ALA A 99 11.81 5.16 -7.45
CA ALA A 99 12.95 4.59 -8.16
C ALA A 99 14.29 5.07 -7.60
N GLN A 100 14.42 6.38 -7.30
CA GLN A 100 15.62 6.93 -6.65
C GLN A 100 15.84 6.34 -5.26
N ILE A 101 14.78 6.20 -4.46
CA ILE A 101 14.84 5.54 -3.15
C ILE A 101 15.33 4.10 -3.30
N THR A 102 14.81 3.37 -4.31
CA THR A 102 15.19 1.97 -4.55
C THR A 102 16.67 1.84 -4.93
N ASP A 103 17.17 2.71 -5.81
CA ASP A 103 18.58 2.74 -6.20
C ASP A 103 19.51 3.08 -5.02
N LEU A 104 19.20 4.15 -4.28
CA LEU A 104 19.98 4.55 -3.11
C LEU A 104 19.96 3.47 -2.01
N PHE A 105 18.80 2.87 -1.77
CA PHE A 105 18.67 1.79 -0.81
C PHE A 105 19.49 0.57 -1.22
N GLY A 106 19.49 0.20 -2.51
CA GLY A 106 20.28 -0.93 -3.01
C GLY A 106 21.79 -0.79 -2.82
N LYS A 107 22.30 0.42 -2.56
CA LYS A 107 23.71 0.69 -2.26
C LYS A 107 24.05 0.59 -0.77
N HIS A 108 23.06 0.40 0.10
CA HIS A 108 23.25 0.33 1.54
C HIS A 108 23.52 -1.12 2.00
N ASP A 109 24.46 -1.32 2.93
CA ASP A 109 24.90 -2.66 3.39
C ASP A 109 23.74 -3.54 3.90
N SER A 110 22.77 -2.95 4.59
CA SER A 110 21.58 -3.64 5.09
C SER A 110 20.56 -4.05 4.01
N ALA A 111 20.74 -3.66 2.73
CA ALA A 111 19.76 -3.93 1.69
C ALA A 111 19.62 -5.42 1.37
N ASP A 112 20.74 -6.11 1.21
CA ASP A 112 20.80 -7.54 0.92
C ASP A 112 20.15 -8.37 2.03
N VAL A 113 20.28 -7.91 3.26
CA VAL A 113 19.64 -8.53 4.42
C VAL A 113 18.12 -8.25 4.43
N LEU A 114 17.71 -6.98 4.36
CA LEU A 114 16.30 -6.62 4.52
C LEU A 114 15.40 -7.11 3.38
N LEU A 115 15.91 -7.14 2.14
CA LEU A 115 15.15 -7.59 0.98
C LEU A 115 14.87 -9.10 0.98
N THR A 116 15.66 -9.89 1.71
CA THR A 116 15.41 -11.34 1.85
C THR A 116 14.19 -11.63 2.72
N MET A 117 13.76 -10.69 3.56
CA MET A 117 12.63 -10.91 4.45
C MET A 117 11.29 -10.77 3.70
N PRO A 118 10.44 -11.82 3.65
CA PRO A 118 9.17 -11.77 2.93
C PRO A 118 8.28 -10.59 3.36
N GLY A 119 7.80 -9.82 2.40
CA GLY A 119 6.94 -8.66 2.65
C GLY A 119 7.67 -7.33 2.81
N PHE A 120 9.00 -7.32 2.86
CA PHE A 120 9.78 -6.10 2.62
C PHE A 120 10.04 -5.94 1.12
N GLY A 121 9.61 -4.80 0.57
CA GLY A 121 10.09 -4.30 -0.71
C GLY A 121 11.09 -3.16 -0.48
N PRO A 122 11.79 -2.68 -1.52
CA PRO A 122 12.86 -1.70 -1.39
C PRO A 122 12.40 -0.42 -0.69
N VAL A 123 11.25 0.14 -1.08
CA VAL A 123 10.70 1.35 -0.45
C VAL A 123 10.34 1.14 1.02
N LEU A 124 9.74 -0.02 1.38
CA LEU A 124 9.40 -0.32 2.77
C LEU A 124 10.66 -0.56 3.62
N ALA A 125 11.66 -1.24 3.07
CA ALA A 125 12.92 -1.51 3.74
C ALA A 125 13.73 -0.23 3.96
N ALA A 126 13.84 0.62 2.93
CA ALA A 126 14.42 1.95 3.03
C ALA A 126 13.69 2.81 4.08
N THR A 127 12.35 2.78 4.07
CA THR A 127 11.55 3.50 5.06
C THR A 127 11.81 2.99 6.48
N PHE A 128 11.89 1.67 6.68
CA PHE A 128 12.22 1.10 8.00
C PHE A 128 13.57 1.61 8.48
N LEU A 129 14.60 1.46 7.63
CA LEU A 129 15.97 1.85 7.91
C LEU A 129 16.11 3.34 8.24
N ALA A 130 15.50 4.21 7.44
CA ALA A 130 15.49 5.66 7.68
C ALA A 130 14.82 6.03 9.00
N ASN A 131 13.80 5.28 9.44
CA ASN A 131 13.09 5.56 10.70
C ASN A 131 13.80 5.02 11.95
N ILE A 132 14.79 4.13 11.79
CA ILE A 132 15.65 3.67 12.89
C ILE A 132 16.98 4.41 12.94
N GLY A 133 17.26 5.31 11.99
CA GLY A 133 18.48 6.13 11.96
C GLY A 133 19.60 5.55 11.11
N GLY A 134 19.31 4.63 10.18
CA GLY A 134 20.31 4.03 9.27
C GLY A 134 20.86 2.70 9.76
N ASN A 135 20.88 2.44 11.07
CA ASN A 135 21.34 1.19 11.67
C ASN A 135 20.63 0.94 13.02
N LEU A 136 21.13 -0.02 13.80
CA LEU A 136 20.56 -0.37 15.11
C LEU A 136 21.17 0.40 16.28
N ASP A 137 22.17 1.26 16.07
CA ASP A 137 23.00 1.86 17.14
C ASP A 137 22.19 2.73 18.12
N ALA A 138 21.06 3.29 17.66
CA ALA A 138 20.15 4.08 18.49
C ALA A 138 19.30 3.25 19.48
N PHE A 139 19.42 1.91 19.46
CA PHE A 139 18.59 1.00 20.24
C PHE A 139 19.45 0.01 21.02
N ASP A 140 19.22 -0.08 22.34
CA ASP A 140 19.93 -1.05 23.19
C ASP A 140 19.29 -2.45 23.13
N SER A 141 18.04 -2.54 22.66
CA SER A 141 17.32 -3.81 22.57
C SER A 141 16.20 -3.80 21.54
N VAL A 142 15.85 -5.00 21.11
CA VAL A 142 14.68 -5.24 20.26
C VAL A 142 13.37 -4.76 20.88
N ASP A 143 13.25 -4.84 22.20
CA ASP A 143 12.05 -4.38 22.92
C ASP A 143 11.95 -2.86 22.90
N ARG A 144 13.09 -2.17 22.98
CA ARG A 144 13.15 -0.71 22.81
C ARG A 144 12.72 -0.32 21.40
N LEU A 145 13.24 -1.00 20.38
CA LEU A 145 12.82 -0.80 18.99
C LEU A 145 11.31 -1.07 18.81
N ALA A 146 10.79 -2.17 19.35
CA ALA A 146 9.38 -2.52 19.27
C ALA A 146 8.47 -1.49 19.98
N SER A 147 8.95 -0.90 21.08
CA SER A 147 8.26 0.19 21.78
C SER A 147 8.21 1.46 20.93
N VAL A 148 9.34 1.88 20.37
CA VAL A 148 9.41 3.04 19.45
C VAL A 148 8.57 2.82 18.20
N ALA A 149 8.55 1.60 17.66
CA ALA A 149 7.69 1.21 16.55
C ALA A 149 6.20 1.14 16.90
N GLY A 150 5.82 1.24 18.18
CA GLY A 150 4.44 1.13 18.64
C GLY A 150 3.85 -0.28 18.54
N LEU A 151 4.71 -1.30 18.49
CA LEU A 151 4.35 -2.72 18.43
C LEU A 151 4.29 -3.38 19.81
N ALA A 152 5.01 -2.84 20.79
CA ALA A 152 4.91 -3.28 22.17
C ALA A 152 3.72 -2.60 22.87
N PRO A 153 2.84 -3.36 23.56
CA PRO A 153 1.85 -2.76 24.42
C PRO A 153 2.51 -2.10 25.63
N VAL A 154 1.87 -1.09 26.19
CA VAL A 154 2.34 -0.35 27.37
C VAL A 154 1.39 -0.56 28.54
N PRO A 155 1.89 -0.73 29.77
CA PRO A 155 1.03 -0.82 30.94
C PRO A 155 0.29 0.52 31.14
N ARG A 156 -0.99 0.43 31.50
CA ARG A 156 -1.79 1.55 31.97
C ARG A 156 -2.33 1.21 33.34
N ASP A 157 -1.37 0.95 34.21
CA ASP A 157 -1.63 0.49 35.55
C ASP A 157 -2.06 1.68 36.41
N SER A 158 -2.98 1.42 37.34
CA SER A 158 -3.36 2.34 38.40
C SER A 158 -2.99 1.69 39.73
N GLY A 159 -2.98 2.43 40.85
CA GLY A 159 -2.56 1.87 42.14
C GLY A 159 -3.25 0.57 42.55
N ARG A 160 -4.43 0.26 41.98
CA ARG A 160 -5.19 -0.99 42.21
C ARG A 160 -5.22 -1.97 41.04
N ILE A 161 -4.72 -1.59 39.86
CA ILE A 161 -4.78 -2.39 38.62
C ILE A 161 -3.38 -2.50 38.06
N SER A 162 -2.82 -3.71 38.05
CA SER A 162 -1.52 -4.01 37.44
C SER A 162 -1.67 -4.96 36.24
N GLY A 163 -0.74 -4.86 35.28
CA GLY A 163 -0.71 -5.74 34.11
C GLY A 163 -1.73 -5.39 33.02
N ASN A 164 -2.33 -4.20 33.06
CA ASN A 164 -3.34 -3.80 32.07
C ASN A 164 -2.68 -3.17 30.84
N LEU A 165 -2.36 -4.02 29.87
CA LEU A 165 -1.62 -3.67 28.66
C LEU A 165 -2.50 -2.99 27.60
N HIS A 166 -2.07 -1.81 27.17
CA HIS A 166 -2.78 -0.97 26.20
C HIS A 166 -1.93 -0.64 24.98
N ARG A 167 -2.58 -0.15 23.93
CA ARG A 167 -1.89 0.44 22.78
C ARG A 167 -1.11 1.69 23.22
N PRO A 168 0.17 1.84 22.84
CA PRO A 168 0.94 3.05 23.15
C PRO A 168 0.32 4.30 22.52
N ARG A 169 0.42 5.43 23.23
CA ARG A 169 -0.04 6.75 22.73
C ARG A 169 1.05 7.50 21.97
N ARG A 170 2.33 7.25 22.28
CA ARG A 170 3.50 7.86 21.64
C ARG A 170 4.34 6.75 21.01
N PHE A 171 4.54 6.83 19.69
CA PHE A 171 5.35 5.92 18.90
C PHE A 171 5.58 6.52 17.50
N ASN A 172 6.57 6.02 16.78
CA ASN A 172 6.81 6.41 15.40
C ASN A 172 5.72 5.78 14.50
N ARG A 173 4.80 6.63 14.02
CA ARG A 173 3.67 6.21 13.17
C ARG A 173 4.11 5.63 11.82
N ARG A 174 5.20 6.14 11.25
CA ARG A 174 5.75 5.64 9.98
C ARG A 174 6.33 4.24 10.19
N LEU A 175 7.11 4.05 11.25
CA LEU A 175 7.68 2.74 11.60
C LEU A 175 6.58 1.69 11.88
N LEU A 176 5.54 2.05 12.63
CA LEU A 176 4.38 1.16 12.83
C LEU A 176 3.73 0.76 11.51
N ARG A 177 3.49 1.74 10.62
CA ARG A 177 2.87 1.50 9.31
C ARG A 177 3.75 0.57 8.46
N THR A 178 5.06 0.78 8.45
CA THR A 178 6.01 -0.05 7.71
C THR A 178 5.97 -1.49 8.20
N CYS A 179 6.09 -1.72 9.51
CA CYS A 179 6.01 -3.06 10.09
C CYS A 179 4.66 -3.75 9.83
N TYR A 180 3.56 -2.98 9.89
CA TYR A 180 2.22 -3.48 9.59
C TYR A 180 2.07 -3.90 8.12
N LEU A 181 2.47 -3.04 7.18
CA LEU A 181 2.38 -3.32 5.74
C LEU A 181 3.28 -4.48 5.35
N ALA A 182 4.49 -4.54 5.92
CA ALA A 182 5.38 -5.66 5.72
C ALA A 182 4.74 -6.96 6.22
N ALA A 183 4.11 -6.96 7.41
CA ALA A 183 3.43 -8.14 7.97
C ALA A 183 2.22 -8.57 7.14
N LEU A 184 1.45 -7.62 6.60
CA LEU A 184 0.35 -7.92 5.70
C LEU A 184 0.86 -8.54 4.39
N SER A 185 1.91 -7.96 3.81
CA SER A 185 2.52 -8.45 2.57
C SER A 185 3.12 -9.85 2.75
N SER A 186 3.73 -10.14 3.91
CA SER A 186 4.35 -11.44 4.19
C SER A 186 3.35 -12.61 4.21
N LEU A 187 2.05 -12.36 4.41
CA LEU A 187 1.03 -13.42 4.38
C LEU A 187 0.89 -14.12 3.03
N LYS A 188 1.33 -13.48 1.93
CA LYS A 188 1.25 -14.05 0.59
C LYS A 188 2.39 -15.05 0.32
N ASN A 189 3.57 -14.78 0.87
CA ASN A 189 4.82 -15.41 0.44
C ASN A 189 5.61 -16.08 1.59
N SER A 190 5.10 -16.05 2.84
CA SER A 190 5.72 -16.75 3.98
C SER A 190 4.69 -17.62 4.69
N ALA A 191 4.91 -18.93 4.62
CA ALA A 191 4.07 -19.92 5.29
C ALA A 191 4.10 -19.73 6.82
N ALA A 192 5.29 -19.46 7.40
CA ALA A 192 5.42 -19.25 8.83
C ALA A 192 4.66 -18.00 9.31
N SER A 193 4.63 -16.93 8.50
CA SER A 193 3.82 -15.74 8.77
C SER A 193 2.34 -16.05 8.72
N ARG A 194 1.89 -16.81 7.71
CA ARG A 194 0.50 -17.21 7.52
C ARG A 194 0.01 -18.06 8.69
N THR A 195 0.74 -19.10 9.07
CA THR A 195 0.40 -19.97 10.22
C THR A 195 0.28 -19.18 11.51
N TYR A 196 1.21 -18.24 11.78
CA TYR A 196 1.12 -17.42 12.98
C TYR A 196 -0.10 -16.51 12.97
N TYR A 197 -0.37 -15.86 11.83
CA TYR A 197 -1.53 -15.00 11.66
C TYR A 197 -2.84 -15.76 11.85
N ASP A 198 -2.99 -16.93 11.22
CA ASP A 198 -4.19 -17.75 11.33
C ASP A 198 -4.40 -18.26 12.75
N ARG A 199 -3.33 -18.68 13.44
CA ARG A 199 -3.41 -19.01 14.86
C ARG A 199 -3.90 -17.82 15.69
N LYS A 200 -3.39 -16.60 15.46
CA LYS A 200 -3.88 -15.40 16.17
C LYS A 200 -5.33 -15.06 15.84
N ARG A 201 -5.80 -15.33 14.62
CA ARG A 201 -7.22 -15.22 14.27
C ARG A 201 -8.07 -16.27 14.98
N GLY A 202 -7.58 -17.50 15.10
CA GLY A 202 -8.22 -18.59 15.86
C GLY A 202 -8.31 -18.31 17.36
N GLU A 203 -7.35 -17.58 17.93
CA GLU A 203 -7.39 -17.07 19.31
C GLU A 203 -8.41 -15.91 19.50
N GLY A 204 -9.25 -15.60 18.50
CA GLY A 204 -10.27 -14.56 18.58
C GLY A 204 -9.76 -13.13 18.31
N LYS A 205 -8.49 -12.93 17.95
CA LYS A 205 -7.97 -11.58 17.64
C LYS A 205 -8.56 -11.05 16.35
N SER A 206 -8.90 -9.77 16.32
CA SER A 206 -9.29 -9.07 15.08
C SER A 206 -8.16 -9.09 14.04
N HIS A 207 -8.48 -8.89 12.75
CA HIS A 207 -7.50 -8.84 11.66
C HIS A 207 -6.31 -7.92 11.98
N LYS A 208 -6.62 -6.70 12.44
CA LYS A 208 -5.63 -5.70 12.80
C LYS A 208 -4.76 -6.14 13.98
N GLN A 209 -5.36 -6.74 15.02
CA GLN A 209 -4.62 -7.23 16.18
C GLN A 209 -3.70 -8.40 15.81
N ALA A 210 -4.16 -9.32 14.95
CA ALA A 210 -3.34 -10.43 14.46
C ALA A 210 -2.14 -9.93 13.64
N LEU A 211 -2.33 -8.93 12.78
CA LEU A 211 -1.23 -8.31 12.02
C LEU A 211 -0.24 -7.56 12.92
N ILE A 212 -0.71 -6.83 13.94
CA ILE A 212 0.19 -6.17 14.90
C ILE A 212 1.00 -7.20 15.68
N ALA A 213 0.37 -8.30 16.12
CA ALA A 213 1.08 -9.39 16.77
C ALA A 213 2.13 -10.05 15.86
N LEU A 214 1.80 -10.25 14.57
CA LEU A 214 2.74 -10.75 13.58
C LEU A 214 3.91 -9.77 13.37
N ALA A 215 3.62 -8.48 13.20
CA ALA A 215 4.63 -7.44 13.07
C ALA A 215 5.56 -7.39 14.30
N ARG A 216 5.00 -7.51 15.52
CA ARG A 216 5.78 -7.59 16.76
C ARG A 216 6.71 -8.80 16.81
N ARG A 217 6.28 -9.96 16.29
CA ARG A 217 7.15 -11.14 16.16
C ARG A 217 8.23 -10.91 15.11
N ARG A 218 7.88 -10.32 13.98
CA ARG A 218 8.78 -10.11 12.84
C ARG A 218 9.87 -9.08 13.13
N ILE A 219 9.61 -8.07 13.96
CA ILE A 219 10.65 -7.12 14.35
C ILE A 219 11.79 -7.78 15.13
N ASN A 220 11.53 -8.88 15.84
CA ASN A 220 12.59 -9.67 16.48
C ASN A 220 13.49 -10.36 15.48
N VAL A 221 12.91 -10.85 14.39
CA VAL A 221 13.68 -11.48 13.32
C VAL A 221 14.50 -10.44 12.58
N LEU A 222 13.91 -9.28 12.25
CA LEU A 222 14.63 -8.16 11.63
C LEU A 222 15.82 -7.71 12.48
N TRP A 223 15.63 -7.59 13.78
CA TRP A 223 16.68 -7.22 14.71
C TRP A 223 17.86 -8.18 14.64
N ALA A 224 17.60 -9.49 14.72
CA ALA A 224 18.64 -10.51 14.64
C ALA A 224 19.34 -10.50 13.26
N MET A 225 18.56 -10.40 12.18
CA MET A 225 19.09 -10.33 10.81
C MET A 225 20.04 -9.16 10.62
N LEU A 226 19.65 -7.97 11.08
CA LEU A 226 20.47 -6.75 10.95
C LEU A 226 21.69 -6.77 11.87
N ARG A 227 21.56 -7.26 13.10
CA ARG A 227 22.69 -7.37 14.05
C ARG A 227 23.74 -8.37 13.56
N ASP A 228 23.30 -9.51 13.05
CA ASP A 228 24.17 -10.62 12.69
C ASP A 228 24.55 -10.61 11.19
N HIS A 229 24.04 -9.62 10.43
CA HIS A 229 24.16 -9.56 8.97
C HIS A 229 23.77 -10.88 8.26
N THR A 230 22.66 -11.48 8.68
CA THR A 230 22.18 -12.76 8.16
C THR A 230 20.92 -12.61 7.32
N ILE A 231 20.83 -13.40 6.25
CA ILE A 231 19.63 -13.48 5.42
C ILE A 231 18.47 -14.14 6.15
N TYR A 232 17.24 -13.83 5.74
CA TYR A 232 16.06 -14.44 6.32
C TYR A 232 16.02 -15.95 6.05
N GLN A 233 15.84 -16.73 7.11
CA GLN A 233 15.57 -18.16 7.04
C GLN A 233 14.15 -18.43 7.52
N GLU A 234 13.33 -19.03 6.66
CA GLU A 234 11.97 -19.40 7.02
C GLU A 234 12.01 -20.54 8.06
N PRO A 235 11.40 -20.36 9.25
CA PRO A 235 11.37 -21.43 10.24
C PRO A 235 10.63 -22.65 9.70
N MET A 236 11.24 -23.83 9.79
CA MET A 236 10.56 -25.07 9.41
C MET A 236 9.24 -25.20 10.20
N PRO A 237 8.15 -25.61 9.55
CA PRO A 237 6.90 -25.88 10.25
C PRO A 237 7.19 -26.96 11.30
N ARG A 238 6.86 -26.68 12.57
CA ARG A 238 6.93 -27.70 13.62
C ARG A 238 5.93 -28.78 13.24
N ILE A 239 6.41 -29.92 12.77
CA ILE A 239 5.61 -31.14 12.64
C ILE A 239 5.25 -31.53 14.07
N THR A 240 4.08 -31.15 14.53
CA THR A 240 3.50 -31.74 15.73
C THR A 240 3.18 -33.18 15.37
N ALA A 241 4.03 -34.11 15.81
CA ALA A 241 3.69 -35.52 15.84
C ALA A 241 2.36 -35.64 16.61
N GLN A 242 1.29 -35.99 15.90
CA GLN A 242 0.03 -36.33 16.53
C GLN A 242 0.29 -37.56 17.41
N ALA A 243 0.11 -37.40 18.71
CA ALA A 243 0.08 -38.52 19.64
C ALA A 243 -1.05 -39.46 19.22
N ALA A 244 -0.69 -40.72 19.02
CA ALA A 244 -1.58 -41.84 18.75
C ALA A 244 -2.48 -42.15 19.95
#